data_AF-A0A2A5FU63-F1
#
_entry.id   AF-A0A2A5FU63-F1
#
_cell.length_a   1.000
_cell.length_b   1.000
_cell.length_c   1.000
_cell.angle_alpha   90.00
_cell.angle_beta   90.00
_cell.angle_gamma   90.00
#
_symmetry.space_group_name_H-M   'P 1'
#
loop_
_entity.id
_entity.type
_entity.pdbx_description
1 polymer ?
#
loop_
_entity_poly.entity_id
_entity_poly.type
_entity_poly.pdbx_seq_one_letter_code
_entity_poly.pdbx_strand_id
1 'polypeptide(L)'
;MKMKVRQKTIWLFVISQKGKGRVLKHNGGLNRNWIHLFYSINNFMEVVAIAIGGIFVLFYTLWLLFAVFKGLGLIFGEFWYNKVKWQNPVSRSEYIIVNRILSEKFDYYKGLSVDGKAKFINRIIDFRKTKRFIGMEGLKATEEMKTLISGAAVQLTFGLEKYILAHYHTIYIYPSTFYSKLLRKKLKGGTSGSGTISLSWEDFQHGYEVPDDKYNLGLHEMAHALKMDVLKGTDFDDRFGFYLNNWEKVGSKEFQNMQKGEPSFLRKYGGTNMHEFFAVCIEHFFETPQQFAKRLPDIYNHLCVLLNQNLINKKSDYSIQEGFAENINRKLGRIPIPKTIRKNYSHHSWHWSLTILLVGIFLTSWLTPLFISYTDLDFHESVCFYFGAVLLGGVLQYPLIIRRKVMSFGIYLIYLILGFSPTACSSILFLNKQISMGRIEEKHQIISWSYKKDINPFLKGSFVILNLENNAYGYFERARAFEYSTFYTVKSKKNKPDSLTIGFSKGIFGLKAFKENTVSFSLHKND
;
A
#
# COMPACT_ATOMS: atom_id res chain seq x y z
N MET A 1 66.80 -40.02 9.57
CA MET A 1 67.09 -40.03 8.12
C MET A 1 68.04 -38.88 7.83
N LYS A 2 69.28 -39.18 7.39
CA LYS A 2 70.37 -38.22 7.13
C LYS A 2 70.05 -37.35 5.91
N MET A 3 70.37 -36.04 5.95
CA MET A 3 71.30 -35.42 4.98
C MET A 3 71.62 -33.95 5.27
N LYS A 4 72.90 -33.62 5.08
CA LYS A 4 73.61 -32.33 5.20
C LYS A 4 73.18 -31.33 4.13
N VAL A 5 73.23 -30.03 4.43
CA VAL A 5 73.85 -29.03 3.53
C VAL A 5 74.67 -28.01 4.35
N ARG A 6 75.90 -27.78 3.87
CA ARG A 6 76.99 -26.96 4.41
C ARG A 6 76.65 -25.47 4.44
N GLN A 7 76.81 -24.80 5.59
CA GLN A 7 77.06 -23.35 5.65
C GLN A 7 78.55 -23.12 5.38
N LYS A 8 78.86 -22.39 4.30
CA LYS A 8 80.21 -21.88 4.02
C LYS A 8 80.32 -20.45 4.56
N THR A 9 81.28 -20.30 5.45
CA THR A 9 81.80 -19.11 6.09
C THR A 9 82.05 -17.96 5.10
N ILE A 10 81.34 -16.84 5.26
CA ILE A 10 81.68 -15.57 4.63
C ILE A 10 82.61 -14.83 5.60
N TRP A 11 83.85 -14.61 5.17
CA TRP A 11 84.81 -13.76 5.85
C TRP A 11 84.40 -12.29 5.71
N LEU A 12 84.02 -11.67 6.83
CA LEU A 12 83.95 -10.22 7.01
C LEU A 12 85.39 -9.67 7.07
N PHE A 13 85.83 -8.96 6.04
CA PHE A 13 87.05 -8.16 6.10
C PHE A 13 86.69 -6.74 6.57
N VAL A 14 86.96 -6.46 7.84
CA VAL A 14 87.02 -5.12 8.42
C VAL A 14 88.34 -4.49 7.98
N ILE A 15 88.30 -3.41 7.20
CA ILE A 15 89.48 -2.58 6.95
C ILE A 15 89.57 -1.55 8.09
N SER A 16 90.41 -1.87 9.07
CA SER A 16 90.89 -0.93 10.09
C SER A 16 92.12 -0.19 9.56
N GLN A 17 92.12 1.13 9.71
CA GLN A 17 93.24 2.00 9.35
C GLN A 17 94.45 1.85 10.30
N LYS A 18 95.64 1.98 9.70
CA LYS A 18 96.93 2.36 10.30
C LYS A 18 97.60 1.39 11.28
N GLY A 19 98.62 0.69 10.80
CA GLY A 19 99.65 0.05 11.62
C GLY A 19 100.75 -0.58 10.78
N LYS A 20 101.99 -0.14 10.98
CA LYS A 20 103.22 -0.56 10.27
C LYS A 20 103.47 -2.07 10.36
N GLY A 21 103.93 -2.71 9.27
CA GLY A 21 104.53 -4.05 9.38
C GLY A 21 104.74 -4.82 8.07
N ARG A 22 105.98 -4.74 7.55
CA ARG A 22 106.72 -5.70 6.71
C ARG A 22 106.14 -6.21 5.38
N VAL A 23 106.96 -5.97 4.37
CA VAL A 23 106.98 -6.57 3.03
C VAL A 23 107.14 -8.09 3.12
N LEU A 24 106.24 -8.82 2.44
CA LEU A 24 106.59 -10.04 1.72
C LEU A 24 106.12 -9.88 0.28
N LYS A 25 107.09 -9.76 -0.63
CA LYS A 25 106.93 -9.86 -2.08
C LYS A 25 106.30 -11.22 -2.41
N HIS A 26 105.18 -11.23 -3.11
CA HIS A 26 104.93 -12.31 -4.05
C HIS A 26 104.33 -11.79 -5.35
N ASN A 27 104.86 -12.36 -6.44
CA ASN A 27 104.65 -11.98 -7.81
C ASN A 27 103.22 -12.27 -8.24
N GLY A 28 102.63 -11.32 -8.95
CA GLY A 28 101.32 -11.45 -9.55
C GLY A 28 100.84 -10.08 -9.95
N GLY A 29 101.34 -9.59 -11.08
CA GLY A 29 100.78 -8.40 -11.73
C GLY A 29 99.33 -8.68 -12.09
N LEU A 30 98.40 -8.37 -11.18
CA LEU A 30 97.01 -8.12 -11.53
C LEU A 30 97.05 -6.85 -12.39
N ASN A 31 97.12 -7.09 -13.70
CA ASN A 31 97.12 -6.06 -14.73
C ASN A 31 95.97 -5.10 -14.41
N ARG A 32 96.27 -3.80 -14.20
CA ARG A 32 95.31 -2.77 -13.75
C ARG A 32 94.00 -2.80 -14.54
N ASN A 33 94.07 -3.24 -15.79
CA ASN A 33 92.93 -3.46 -16.68
C ASN A 33 91.87 -4.44 -16.12
N TRP A 34 92.26 -5.49 -15.39
CA TRP A 34 91.32 -6.46 -14.79
C TRP A 34 90.58 -5.90 -13.58
N ILE A 35 91.24 -5.04 -12.78
CA ILE A 35 90.58 -4.35 -11.66
C ILE A 35 89.58 -3.33 -12.19
N HIS A 36 89.95 -2.55 -13.21
CA HIS A 36 89.03 -1.64 -13.90
C HIS A 36 87.85 -2.37 -14.56
N LEU A 37 88.09 -3.54 -15.17
CA LEU A 37 87.04 -4.37 -15.77
C LEU A 37 86.06 -4.89 -14.71
N PHE A 38 86.56 -5.36 -13.57
CA PHE A 38 85.71 -5.87 -12.48
C PHE A 38 84.85 -4.78 -11.83
N TYR A 39 85.42 -3.59 -11.58
CA TYR A 39 84.66 -2.42 -11.12
C TYR A 39 83.62 -1.96 -12.15
N SER A 40 83.96 -2.02 -13.44
CA SER A 40 83.03 -1.67 -14.52
C SER A 40 81.86 -2.66 -14.62
N ILE A 41 82.10 -3.96 -14.44
CA ILE A 41 81.05 -4.99 -14.42
C ILE A 41 80.15 -4.84 -13.20
N ASN A 42 80.70 -4.60 -12.00
CA ASN A 42 79.88 -4.40 -10.80
C ASN A 42 79.00 -3.15 -10.89
N ASN A 43 79.55 -2.01 -11.35
CA ASN A 43 78.76 -0.81 -11.59
C ASN A 43 77.68 -1.04 -12.66
N PHE A 44 77.97 -1.81 -13.71
CA PHE A 44 76.98 -2.18 -14.71
C PHE A 44 75.86 -3.05 -14.12
N MET A 45 76.19 -4.04 -13.29
CA MET A 45 75.20 -4.90 -12.63
C MET A 45 74.34 -4.13 -11.61
N GLU A 46 74.90 -3.14 -10.89
CA GLU A 46 74.13 -2.24 -10.02
C GLU A 46 73.15 -1.37 -10.83
N VAL A 47 73.60 -0.79 -11.94
CA VAL A 47 72.74 0.02 -12.83
C VAL A 47 71.61 -0.83 -13.39
N VAL A 48 71.89 -2.08 -13.80
CA VAL A 48 70.88 -3.02 -14.28
C VAL A 48 69.88 -3.40 -13.18
N ALA A 49 70.35 -3.65 -11.95
CA ALA A 49 69.47 -3.96 -10.82
C ALA A 49 68.55 -2.80 -10.46
N ILE A 50 69.06 -1.57 -10.46
CA ILE A 50 68.26 -0.35 -10.24
C ILE A 50 67.23 -0.16 -11.36
N ALA A 51 67.61 -0.38 -12.62
CA ALA A 51 66.70 -0.30 -13.76
C ALA A 51 65.57 -1.34 -13.68
N ILE A 52 65.89 -2.59 -13.34
CA ILE A 52 64.89 -3.65 -13.14
C ILE A 52 63.97 -3.30 -11.96
N GLY A 53 64.52 -2.85 -10.84
CA GLY A 53 63.74 -2.39 -9.68
C GLY A 53 62.79 -1.26 -10.03
N GLY A 54 63.25 -0.27 -10.80
CA GLY A 54 62.43 0.84 -11.30
C GLY A 54 61.28 0.36 -12.20
N ILE A 55 61.51 -0.62 -13.07
CA ILE A 55 60.48 -1.23 -13.91
C ILE A 55 59.41 -1.92 -13.04
N PHE A 56 59.81 -2.69 -12.02
CA PHE A 56 58.85 -3.33 -11.10
C PHE A 56 58.00 -2.31 -10.34
N VAL A 57 58.61 -1.22 -9.84
CA VAL A 57 57.88 -0.14 -9.18
C VAL A 57 56.90 0.54 -10.15
N LEU A 58 57.29 0.76 -11.40
CA LEU A 58 56.42 1.32 -12.42
C LEU A 58 55.22 0.39 -12.71
N PHE A 59 55.45 -0.91 -12.89
CA PHE A 59 54.36 -1.87 -13.10
C PHE A 59 53.43 -1.95 -11.89
N TYR A 60 53.97 -1.96 -10.67
CA TYR A 60 53.17 -2.00 -9.45
C TYR A 60 52.32 -0.72 -9.27
N THR A 61 52.88 0.45 -9.56
CA THR A 61 52.15 1.72 -9.51
C THR A 61 51.07 1.82 -10.58
N LEU A 62 51.34 1.37 -11.82
CA LEU A 62 50.34 1.27 -12.87
C LEU A 62 49.22 0.29 -12.53
N TRP A 63 49.54 -0.85 -11.90
CA TRP A 63 48.56 -1.81 -11.42
C TRP A 63 47.68 -1.23 -10.31
N LEU A 64 48.25 -0.51 -9.35
CA LEU A 64 47.50 0.20 -8.31
C LEU A 64 46.57 1.26 -8.91
N LEU A 65 47.05 2.07 -9.85
CA LEU A 65 46.23 3.06 -10.56
C LEU A 65 45.07 2.38 -11.29
N PHE A 66 45.33 1.31 -12.03
CA PHE A 66 44.29 0.53 -12.71
C PHE A 66 43.24 -0.03 -11.74
N ALA A 67 43.66 -0.57 -10.58
CA ALA A 67 42.76 -1.05 -9.55
C ALA A 67 41.87 0.08 -8.98
N VAL A 68 42.43 1.26 -8.74
CA VAL A 68 41.69 2.45 -8.28
C VAL A 68 40.69 2.93 -9.35
N PHE A 69 41.12 3.04 -10.61
CA PHE A 69 40.24 3.44 -11.72
C PHE A 69 39.10 2.45 -11.95
N LYS A 70 39.36 1.15 -11.84
CA LYS A 70 38.33 0.10 -11.93
C LYS A 70 37.32 0.21 -10.77
N GLY A 71 37.80 0.44 -9.55
CA GLY A 71 36.95 0.66 -8.38
C GLY A 71 36.05 1.89 -8.52
N LEU A 72 36.61 3.01 -8.98
CA LEU A 72 35.86 4.23 -9.26
C LEU A 72 34.82 4.00 -10.38
N GLY A 73 35.20 3.32 -11.45
CA GLY A 73 34.31 2.98 -12.57
C GLY A 73 33.10 2.15 -12.15
N LEU A 74 33.27 1.19 -11.24
CA LEU A 74 32.16 0.40 -10.69
C LEU A 74 31.19 1.27 -9.87
N ILE A 75 31.70 2.14 -9.00
CA ILE A 75 30.86 3.04 -8.18
C ILE A 75 30.08 4.04 -9.06
N PHE A 76 30.75 4.60 -10.07
CA PHE A 76 30.10 5.49 -11.04
C PHE A 76 29.06 4.73 -11.89
N GLY A 77 29.38 3.50 -12.30
CA GLY A 77 28.49 2.63 -13.06
C GLY A 77 27.22 2.25 -12.29
N GLU A 78 27.35 1.85 -11.02
CA GLU A 78 26.20 1.48 -10.17
C GLU A 78 25.25 2.67 -9.93
N PHE A 79 25.80 3.86 -9.64
CA PHE A 79 24.99 5.07 -9.48
C PHE A 79 24.27 5.44 -10.78
N TRP A 80 24.96 5.46 -11.92
CA TRP A 80 24.37 5.82 -13.21
C TRP A 80 23.32 4.81 -13.64
N TYR A 81 23.60 3.51 -13.46
CA TYR A 81 22.64 2.44 -13.71
C TYR A 81 21.37 2.61 -12.88
N ASN A 82 21.50 2.86 -11.57
CA ASN A 82 20.34 3.10 -10.71
C ASN A 82 19.54 4.33 -11.17
N LYS A 83 20.22 5.46 -11.42
CA LYS A 83 19.58 6.69 -11.86
C LYS A 83 18.83 6.54 -13.18
N VAL A 84 19.39 5.82 -14.15
CA VAL A 84 18.76 5.61 -15.47
C VAL A 84 17.61 4.61 -15.39
N LYS A 85 17.82 3.45 -14.78
CA LYS A 85 16.84 2.36 -14.77
C LYS A 85 15.67 2.62 -13.83
N TRP A 86 15.95 3.11 -12.63
CA TRP A 86 14.94 3.29 -11.58
C TRP A 86 14.54 4.75 -11.39
N GLN A 87 15.01 5.66 -12.26
CA GLN A 87 14.71 7.10 -12.21
C GLN A 87 14.94 7.71 -10.83
N ASN A 88 15.94 7.20 -10.12
CA ASN A 88 16.12 7.48 -8.72
C ASN A 88 16.43 8.99 -8.51
N PRO A 89 15.62 9.72 -7.72
CA PRO A 89 15.75 11.17 -7.56
C PRO A 89 16.91 11.60 -6.65
N VAL A 90 17.64 10.68 -6.01
CA VAL A 90 18.70 11.06 -5.05
C VAL A 90 19.96 11.62 -5.68
N SER A 91 20.60 12.48 -4.90
CA SER A 91 21.92 12.98 -5.23
C SER A 91 22.97 11.88 -5.15
N ARG A 92 24.10 12.07 -5.86
CA ARG A 92 25.20 11.10 -5.86
C ARG A 92 25.83 10.92 -4.47
N SER A 93 25.99 11.99 -3.72
CA SER A 93 26.54 11.95 -2.35
C SER A 93 25.66 11.11 -1.43
N GLU A 94 24.34 11.32 -1.50
CA GLU A 94 23.36 10.56 -0.74
C GLU A 94 23.36 9.07 -1.12
N TYR A 95 23.41 8.75 -2.42
CA TYR A 95 23.53 7.37 -2.88
C TYR A 95 24.77 6.68 -2.29
N ILE A 96 25.93 7.33 -2.33
CA ILE A 96 27.19 6.77 -1.80
C ILE A 96 27.06 6.50 -0.29
N ILE A 97 26.47 7.42 0.47
CA ILE A 97 26.27 7.27 1.91
C ILE A 97 25.34 6.09 2.21
N VAL A 98 24.18 6.02 1.55
CA VAL A 98 23.21 4.93 1.74
C VAL A 98 23.82 3.59 1.34
N ASN A 99 24.46 3.51 0.18
CA ASN A 99 25.12 2.29 -0.31
C ASN A 99 26.20 1.81 0.67
N ARG A 100 27.00 2.72 1.23
CA ARG A 100 28.03 2.40 2.22
C ARG A 100 27.41 1.84 3.50
N ILE A 101 26.43 2.52 4.09
CA ILE A 101 25.74 2.09 5.32
C ILE A 101 25.17 0.67 5.14
N LEU A 102 24.47 0.44 4.03
CA LEU A 102 23.87 -0.88 3.74
C LEU A 102 24.93 -1.95 3.46
N SER A 103 26.01 -1.60 2.74
CA SER A 103 27.10 -2.53 2.44
C SER A 103 27.90 -2.92 3.68
N GLU A 104 27.87 -2.13 4.75
CA GLU A 104 28.52 -2.47 6.02
C GLU A 104 27.58 -3.31 6.90
N LYS A 105 26.33 -2.88 7.06
CA LYS A 105 25.42 -3.36 8.11
C LYS A 105 24.32 -4.34 7.66
N PHE A 106 24.09 -4.54 6.36
CA PHE A 106 23.00 -5.41 5.85
C PHE A 106 23.54 -6.55 4.99
N ASP A 107 23.60 -7.76 5.55
CA ASP A 107 24.02 -8.96 4.80
C ASP A 107 23.07 -9.32 3.67
N TYR A 108 21.77 -9.10 3.86
CA TYR A 108 20.77 -9.24 2.80
C TYR A 108 21.12 -8.40 1.57
N TYR A 109 21.50 -7.12 1.79
CA TYR A 109 21.86 -6.16 0.73
C TYR A 109 23.19 -6.49 0.06
N LYS A 110 24.19 -6.95 0.83
CA LYS A 110 25.49 -7.41 0.30
C LYS A 110 25.32 -8.51 -0.74
N GLY A 111 24.33 -9.40 -0.54
CA GLY A 111 24.03 -10.52 -1.43
C GLY A 111 23.29 -10.16 -2.72
N LEU A 112 22.82 -8.92 -2.89
CA LEU A 112 22.08 -8.50 -4.08
C LEU A 112 23.01 -8.20 -5.26
N SER A 113 22.51 -8.44 -6.46
CA SER A 113 23.06 -7.99 -7.73
C SER A 113 23.08 -6.46 -7.82
N VAL A 114 23.78 -5.91 -8.82
CA VAL A 114 23.79 -4.46 -9.07
C VAL A 114 22.37 -3.91 -9.26
N ASP A 115 21.50 -4.65 -9.94
CA ASP A 115 20.11 -4.26 -10.14
C ASP A 115 19.28 -4.38 -8.85
N GLY A 116 19.46 -5.48 -8.11
CA GLY A 116 18.81 -5.68 -6.83
C GLY A 116 19.16 -4.57 -5.83
N LYS A 117 20.44 -4.20 -5.75
CA LYS A 117 20.93 -3.07 -4.94
C LYS A 117 20.31 -1.75 -5.38
N ALA A 118 20.25 -1.50 -6.68
CA ALA A 118 19.64 -0.29 -7.22
C ALA A 118 18.16 -0.16 -6.83
N LYS A 119 17.39 -1.24 -7.04
CA LYS A 119 15.99 -1.37 -6.62
C LYS A 119 15.82 -1.15 -5.12
N PHE A 120 16.68 -1.78 -4.31
CA PHE A 120 16.63 -1.70 -2.84
C PHE A 120 16.83 -0.26 -2.34
N ILE A 121 17.85 0.43 -2.87
CA ILE A 121 18.10 1.83 -2.53
C ILE A 121 16.91 2.71 -2.93
N ASN A 122 16.38 2.55 -4.15
CA ASN A 122 15.24 3.34 -4.62
C ASN A 122 14.04 3.19 -3.67
N ARG A 123 13.72 1.94 -3.29
CA ARG A 123 12.63 1.65 -2.36
C ARG A 123 12.85 2.23 -0.96
N ILE A 124 14.08 2.23 -0.46
CA ILE A 124 14.42 2.88 0.83
C ILE A 124 14.11 4.37 0.78
N ILE A 125 14.48 5.03 -0.31
CA ILE A 125 14.29 6.47 -0.47
C ILE A 125 12.80 6.81 -0.49
N ASP A 126 12.03 6.07 -1.28
CA ASP A 126 10.57 6.23 -1.35
C ASP A 126 9.93 5.99 0.01
N PHE A 127 10.28 4.88 0.67
CA PHE A 127 9.79 4.57 2.01
C PHE A 127 10.09 5.73 2.96
N ARG A 128 11.37 6.13 3.07
CA ARG A 128 11.82 7.19 3.99
C ARG A 128 11.11 8.52 3.74
N LYS A 129 10.81 8.89 2.50
CA LYS A 129 10.06 10.12 2.16
C LYS A 129 8.63 10.12 2.69
N THR A 130 8.01 8.94 2.80
CA THR A 130 6.64 8.79 3.31
C THR A 130 6.56 8.68 4.84
N LYS A 131 7.70 8.54 5.53
CA LYS A 131 7.73 8.33 6.99
C LYS A 131 8.35 9.50 7.72
N ARG A 132 7.79 9.80 8.90
CA ARG A 132 8.40 10.71 9.87
C ARG A 132 9.14 9.92 10.93
N PHE A 133 10.46 10.12 11.03
CA PHE A 133 11.31 9.48 12.03
C PHE A 133 11.51 10.44 13.20
N ILE A 134 11.13 10.01 14.40
CA ILE A 134 11.20 10.83 15.63
C ILE A 134 12.05 10.10 16.64
N GLY A 135 13.17 10.69 17.03
CA GLY A 135 13.95 10.21 18.16
C GLY A 135 13.31 10.64 19.48
N MET A 136 13.26 9.71 20.43
CA MET A 136 12.66 9.88 21.76
C MET A 136 13.75 9.96 22.82
N GLU A 137 13.41 10.47 24.01
CA GLU A 137 14.34 10.53 25.17
C GLU A 137 15.66 11.27 24.86
N GLY A 138 15.57 12.34 24.06
CA GLY A 138 16.73 13.16 23.68
C GLY A 138 17.56 12.61 22.52
N LEU A 139 17.25 11.39 22.02
CA LEU A 139 17.87 10.84 20.83
C LEU A 139 17.48 11.66 19.59
N LYS A 140 18.45 11.98 18.73
CA LYS A 140 18.20 12.55 17.41
C LYS A 140 18.23 11.45 16.36
N ALA A 141 17.17 11.33 15.54
CA ALA A 141 17.11 10.35 14.47
C ALA A 141 18.17 10.64 13.39
N THR A 142 19.26 9.88 13.38
CA THR A 142 20.38 10.03 12.43
C THR A 142 20.02 9.46 11.06
N GLU A 143 20.77 9.84 10.01
CA GLU A 143 20.56 9.26 8.68
C GLU A 143 20.86 7.77 8.63
N GLU A 144 21.80 7.29 9.44
CA GLU A 144 22.06 5.86 9.60
C GLU A 144 20.83 5.13 10.13
N MET A 145 20.23 5.62 11.22
CA MET A 145 19.01 5.03 11.79
C MET A 145 17.87 4.98 10.77
N LYS A 146 17.61 6.10 10.09
CA LYS A 146 16.55 6.18 9.07
C LYS A 146 16.79 5.19 7.93
N THR A 147 18.05 5.07 7.48
CA THR A 147 18.44 4.18 6.38
C THR A 147 18.27 2.72 6.78
N LEU A 148 18.79 2.33 7.95
CA LEU A 148 18.75 0.94 8.40
C LEU A 148 17.31 0.50 8.72
N ILE A 149 16.52 1.33 9.40
CA ILE A 149 15.10 1.04 9.68
C ILE A 149 14.29 0.92 8.37
N SER A 150 14.55 1.80 7.40
CA SER A 150 13.93 1.68 6.06
C SER A 150 14.38 0.41 5.35
N GLY A 151 15.65 0.03 5.52
CA GLY A 151 16.22 -1.22 5.00
C GLY A 151 15.50 -2.47 5.53
N ALA A 152 15.14 -2.49 6.81
CA ALA A 152 14.37 -3.61 7.39
C ALA A 152 12.99 -3.77 6.73
N ALA A 153 12.28 -2.66 6.52
CA ALA A 153 10.97 -2.66 5.84
C ALA A 153 11.11 -3.11 4.37
N VAL A 154 12.13 -2.61 3.67
CA VAL A 154 12.37 -2.95 2.26
C VAL A 154 12.86 -4.38 2.10
N GLN A 155 13.67 -4.91 3.02
CA GLN A 155 14.08 -6.32 3.06
C GLN A 155 12.87 -7.23 3.16
N LEU A 156 11.97 -6.96 4.10
CA LEU A 156 10.73 -7.72 4.25
C LEU A 156 9.87 -7.69 2.98
N THR A 157 9.78 -6.54 2.32
CA THR A 157 8.88 -6.30 1.18
C THR A 157 9.56 -6.36 -0.19
N PHE A 158 10.82 -6.83 -0.28
CA PHE A 158 11.63 -6.71 -1.50
C PHE A 158 11.04 -7.43 -2.72
N GLY A 159 10.43 -8.59 -2.49
CA GLY A 159 9.73 -9.38 -3.50
C GLY A 159 8.33 -8.86 -3.86
N LEU A 160 7.77 -7.98 -3.03
CA LEU A 160 6.40 -7.46 -3.19
C LEU A 160 6.36 -6.27 -4.17
N GLU A 161 5.19 -6.04 -4.75
CA GLU A 161 4.93 -4.91 -5.64
C GLU A 161 4.74 -3.64 -4.81
N LYS A 162 3.95 -3.72 -3.73
CA LYS A 162 3.74 -2.63 -2.76
C LYS A 162 4.65 -2.84 -1.55
N TYR A 163 5.46 -1.82 -1.24
CA TYR A 163 6.53 -1.89 -0.24
C TYR A 163 6.52 -0.74 0.78
N ILE A 164 5.56 0.18 0.67
CA ILE A 164 5.57 1.45 1.43
C ILE A 164 5.01 1.29 2.84
N LEU A 165 4.17 0.28 3.12
CA LEU A 165 3.42 0.17 4.38
C LEU A 165 2.59 1.44 4.63
N ALA A 166 1.59 1.67 3.77
CA ALA A 166 0.93 2.98 3.63
C ALA A 166 0.21 3.46 4.90
N HIS A 167 -0.29 2.54 5.73
CA HIS A 167 -0.94 2.85 7.01
C HIS A 167 0.01 3.49 8.04
N TYR A 168 1.31 3.23 7.95
CA TYR A 168 2.30 3.69 8.92
C TYR A 168 2.98 4.97 8.44
N HIS A 169 2.85 6.05 9.21
CA HIS A 169 3.39 7.36 8.84
C HIS A 169 4.45 7.87 9.81
N THR A 170 4.58 7.27 10.99
CA THR A 170 5.55 7.73 12.01
C THR A 170 6.27 6.56 12.67
N ILE A 171 7.59 6.68 12.77
CA ILE A 171 8.48 5.72 13.43
C ILE A 171 9.18 6.43 14.58
N TYR A 172 8.92 5.97 15.80
CA TYR A 172 9.57 6.42 17.02
C TYR A 172 10.80 5.56 17.32
N ILE A 173 11.91 6.23 17.57
CA ILE A 173 13.20 5.60 17.85
C ILE A 173 13.60 5.95 19.27
N TYR A 174 13.62 4.95 20.14
CA TYR A 174 14.11 5.05 21.51
C TYR A 174 15.57 4.59 21.57
N PRO A 175 16.41 5.16 22.44
CA PRO A 175 17.80 4.71 22.56
C PRO A 175 17.89 3.24 22.99
N SER A 176 17.08 2.82 23.97
CA SER A 176 17.03 1.45 24.52
C SER A 176 15.57 1.03 24.78
N THR A 177 15.36 -0.01 25.59
CA THR A 177 14.01 -0.45 25.98
C THR A 177 13.21 0.67 26.65
N PHE A 178 11.95 0.85 26.25
CA PHE A 178 11.11 1.95 26.72
C PHE A 178 9.86 1.44 27.45
N TYR A 179 9.31 2.24 28.36
CA TYR A 179 8.12 1.86 29.10
C TYR A 179 6.84 2.26 28.36
N SER A 180 6.01 1.28 28.01
CA SER A 180 4.69 1.53 27.45
C SER A 180 3.66 1.72 28.56
N LYS A 181 3.12 2.94 28.69
CA LYS A 181 2.02 3.24 29.62
C LYS A 181 0.76 2.42 29.31
N LEU A 182 0.50 2.15 28.03
CA LEU A 182 -0.66 1.39 27.57
C LEU A 182 -0.59 -0.07 28.03
N LEU A 183 0.57 -0.70 27.88
CA LEU A 183 0.78 -2.11 28.22
C LEU A 183 1.35 -2.31 29.63
N ARG A 184 1.64 -1.23 30.34
CA ARG A 184 2.26 -1.19 31.68
C ARG A 184 3.49 -2.10 31.80
N LYS A 185 4.31 -2.14 30.75
CA LYS A 185 5.52 -2.98 30.68
C LYS A 185 6.61 -2.31 29.84
N LYS A 186 7.86 -2.71 30.09
CA LYS A 186 8.98 -2.36 29.21
C LYS A 186 8.86 -3.12 27.89
N LEU A 187 9.08 -2.42 26.80
CA LEU A 187 9.02 -2.93 25.44
C LEU A 187 10.34 -2.66 24.74
N LYS A 188 10.69 -3.58 23.83
CA LYS A 188 11.76 -3.41 22.86
C LYS A 188 11.24 -2.78 21.58
N GLY A 189 10.03 -3.14 21.17
CA GLY A 189 9.32 -2.55 20.05
C GLY A 189 7.82 -2.55 20.26
N GLY A 190 7.11 -1.88 19.36
CA GLY A 190 5.67 -1.91 19.34
C GLY A 190 5.09 -1.32 18.07
N THR A 191 4.21 -2.09 17.45
CA THR A 191 3.47 -1.68 16.26
C THR A 191 2.03 -1.37 16.64
N SER A 192 1.62 -0.10 16.49
CA SER A 192 0.29 0.37 16.86
C SER A 192 -0.67 0.36 15.68
N GLY A 193 -1.93 0.05 15.97
CA GLY A 193 -3.03 0.20 15.03
C GLY A 193 -3.32 1.63 14.60
N SER A 194 -2.71 2.64 15.22
CA SER A 194 -2.84 4.07 14.91
C SER A 194 -1.87 4.58 13.84
N GLY A 195 -1.08 3.70 13.20
CA GLY A 195 -0.14 4.10 12.13
C GLY A 195 1.25 4.49 12.64
N THR A 196 1.63 4.01 13.83
CA THR A 196 2.94 4.28 14.45
C THR A 196 3.70 3.00 14.76
N ILE A 197 5.01 3.03 14.54
CA ILE A 197 5.94 1.96 14.92
C ILE A 197 6.89 2.56 15.97
N SER A 198 7.22 1.80 17.01
CA SER A 198 8.21 2.17 18.03
C SER A 198 9.30 1.11 18.09
N LEU A 199 10.56 1.54 18.14
CA LEU A 199 11.73 0.68 18.12
C LEU A 199 12.75 1.14 19.16
N SER A 200 13.34 0.21 19.89
CA SER A 200 14.61 0.40 20.58
C SER A 200 15.74 0.30 19.56
N TRP A 201 16.60 1.32 19.53
CA TRP A 201 17.75 1.38 18.65
C TRP A 201 18.80 0.33 18.99
N GLU A 202 19.13 0.18 20.27
CA GLU A 202 20.04 -0.87 20.76
C GLU A 202 19.61 -2.27 20.30
N ASP A 203 18.36 -2.65 20.53
CA ASP A 203 17.84 -3.96 20.12
C ASP A 203 17.73 -4.10 18.59
N PHE A 204 17.46 -3.00 17.88
CA PHE A 204 17.46 -2.99 16.42
C PHE A 204 18.87 -3.25 15.87
N GLN A 205 19.90 -2.58 16.40
CA GLN A 205 21.29 -2.78 15.99
C GLN A 205 21.73 -4.22 16.26
N HIS A 206 21.41 -4.75 17.44
CA HIS A 206 21.78 -6.11 17.82
C HIS A 206 21.29 -7.15 16.80
N GLY A 207 20.02 -7.03 16.36
CA GLY A 207 19.44 -7.95 15.37
C GLY A 207 20.07 -7.90 13.98
N TYR A 208 20.88 -6.88 13.66
CA TYR A 208 21.64 -6.80 12.41
C TYR A 208 23.15 -7.05 12.60
N GLU A 209 23.63 -7.07 13.84
CA GLU A 209 25.02 -7.43 14.18
C GLU A 209 25.21 -8.94 14.32
N VAL A 210 24.18 -9.66 14.79
CA VAL A 210 24.21 -11.12 14.97
C VAL A 210 23.19 -11.79 14.04
N PRO A 211 23.58 -12.14 12.80
CA PRO A 211 22.64 -12.55 11.74
C PRO A 211 22.11 -14.00 11.84
N ASP A 212 22.35 -14.71 12.95
CA ASP A 212 21.97 -16.12 13.10
C ASP A 212 21.39 -16.50 14.48
N ASP A 213 21.12 -15.52 15.34
CA ASP A 213 20.52 -15.73 16.66
C ASP A 213 18.99 -15.92 16.61
N LYS A 214 18.40 -15.74 15.42
CA LYS A 214 16.95 -15.85 15.13
C LYS A 214 16.12 -14.76 15.80
N TYR A 215 16.74 -13.64 16.14
CA TYR A 215 16.12 -12.49 16.78
C TYR A 215 16.41 -11.21 16.01
N ASN A 216 15.39 -10.62 15.40
CA ASN A 216 15.56 -9.37 14.68
C ASN A 216 14.36 -8.44 14.92
N LEU A 217 14.54 -7.48 15.83
CA LEU A 217 13.49 -6.55 16.24
C LEU A 217 12.95 -5.73 15.04
N GLY A 218 13.84 -5.31 14.14
CA GLY A 218 13.46 -4.55 12.96
C GLY A 218 12.49 -5.34 12.07
N LEU A 219 12.86 -6.57 11.73
CA LEU A 219 12.00 -7.45 10.95
C LEU A 219 10.72 -7.83 11.69
N HIS A 220 10.79 -8.04 13.01
CA HIS A 220 9.66 -8.39 13.85
C HIS A 220 8.56 -7.33 13.82
N GLU A 221 8.91 -6.06 14.09
CA GLU A 221 7.93 -4.98 14.08
C GLU A 221 7.45 -4.66 12.66
N MET A 222 8.32 -4.77 11.65
CA MET A 222 7.90 -4.58 10.26
C MET A 222 6.96 -5.71 9.79
N ALA A 223 7.08 -6.93 10.31
CA ALA A 223 6.14 -8.02 10.06
C ALA A 223 4.76 -7.69 10.64
N HIS A 224 4.69 -7.20 11.88
CA HIS A 224 3.43 -6.71 12.45
C HIS A 224 2.83 -5.59 11.60
N ALA A 225 3.66 -4.64 11.16
CA ALA A 225 3.22 -3.53 10.34
C ALA A 225 2.68 -4.01 8.97
N LEU A 226 3.37 -4.90 8.27
CA LEU A 226 2.92 -5.47 7.00
C LEU A 226 1.58 -6.21 7.14
N LYS A 227 1.43 -7.01 8.18
CA LYS A 227 0.18 -7.72 8.46
C LYS A 227 -0.97 -6.76 8.77
N MET A 228 -0.71 -5.70 9.52
CA MET A 228 -1.72 -4.68 9.84
C MET A 228 -2.06 -3.78 8.66
N ASP A 229 -1.12 -3.53 7.76
CA ASP A 229 -1.31 -2.73 6.55
C ASP A 229 -2.38 -3.35 5.63
N VAL A 230 -2.45 -4.69 5.58
CA VAL A 230 -3.55 -5.39 4.89
C VAL A 230 -4.93 -5.07 5.47
N LEU A 231 -5.03 -4.90 6.79
CA LEU A 231 -6.31 -4.71 7.48
C LEU A 231 -6.75 -3.25 7.52
N LYS A 232 -5.81 -2.31 7.50
CA LYS A 232 -6.07 -0.88 7.75
C LYS A 232 -5.57 0.05 6.66
N GLY A 233 -4.61 -0.39 5.85
CA GLY A 233 -4.04 0.38 4.76
C GLY A 233 -4.96 0.45 3.55
N THR A 234 -4.72 1.46 2.72
CA THR A 234 -5.48 1.70 1.47
C THR A 234 -4.74 1.21 0.23
N ASP A 235 -3.47 0.80 0.37
CA ASP A 235 -2.58 0.41 -0.73
C ASP A 235 -1.62 -0.71 -0.29
N PHE A 236 -2.18 -1.82 0.19
CA PHE A 236 -1.41 -3.01 0.58
C PHE A 236 -1.05 -3.86 -0.66
N ASP A 237 -0.10 -4.78 -0.51
CA ASP A 237 0.28 -5.69 -1.59
C ASP A 237 -0.75 -6.81 -1.81
N ASP A 238 -1.29 -6.89 -3.03
CA ASP A 238 -2.31 -7.87 -3.43
C ASP A 238 -1.88 -9.31 -3.12
N ARG A 239 -0.67 -9.71 -3.51
CA ARG A 239 -0.19 -11.08 -3.31
C ARG A 239 -0.14 -11.43 -1.84
N PHE A 240 0.52 -10.57 -1.04
CA PHE A 240 0.65 -10.79 0.40
C PHE A 240 -0.73 -10.90 1.04
N GLY A 241 -1.59 -9.93 0.74
CA GLY A 241 -2.93 -9.81 1.27
C GLY A 241 -3.84 -11.01 0.96
N PHE A 242 -3.86 -11.46 -0.29
CA PHE A 242 -4.67 -12.59 -0.73
C PHE A 242 -4.18 -13.94 -0.20
N TYR A 243 -2.88 -14.07 0.06
CA TYR A 243 -2.27 -15.34 0.47
C TYR A 243 -2.12 -15.49 1.99
N LEU A 244 -2.19 -14.41 2.76
CA LEU A 244 -1.95 -14.40 4.20
C LEU A 244 -2.76 -15.46 4.95
N ASN A 245 -4.08 -15.55 4.69
CA ASN A 245 -4.95 -16.53 5.35
C ASN A 245 -4.59 -17.98 5.01
N ASN A 246 -4.09 -18.24 3.80
CA ASN A 246 -3.63 -19.58 3.42
C ASN A 246 -2.35 -19.92 4.17
N TRP A 247 -1.42 -18.98 4.26
CA TRP A 247 -0.20 -19.14 5.05
C TRP A 247 -0.51 -19.38 6.53
N GLU A 248 -1.43 -18.64 7.14
CA GLU A 248 -1.84 -18.85 8.53
C GLU A 248 -2.41 -20.26 8.76
N LYS A 249 -3.19 -20.78 7.81
CA LYS A 249 -3.68 -22.17 7.87
C LYS A 249 -2.54 -23.18 7.84
N VAL A 250 -1.51 -22.96 7.01
CA VAL A 250 -0.31 -23.82 6.97
C VAL A 250 0.44 -23.79 8.30
N GLY A 251 0.61 -22.62 8.90
CA GLY A 251 1.27 -22.44 10.19
C GLY A 251 0.46 -22.92 11.40
N SER A 252 -0.87 -23.04 11.26
CA SER A 252 -1.79 -23.27 12.39
C SER A 252 -1.46 -24.51 13.24
N LYS A 253 -1.05 -25.62 12.60
CA LYS A 253 -0.69 -26.85 13.32
C LYS A 253 0.55 -26.66 14.19
N GLU A 254 1.60 -26.06 13.65
CA GLU A 254 2.83 -25.77 14.39
C GLU A 254 2.55 -24.79 15.53
N PHE A 255 1.77 -23.74 15.26
CA PHE A 255 1.34 -22.78 16.27
C PHE A 255 0.58 -23.46 17.43
N GLN A 256 -0.37 -24.35 17.14
CA GLN A 256 -1.10 -25.10 18.17
C GLN A 256 -0.18 -26.01 18.99
N ASN A 257 0.80 -26.66 18.35
CA ASN A 257 1.79 -27.49 19.05
C ASN A 257 2.65 -26.64 19.99
N MET A 258 3.11 -25.46 19.54
CA MET A 258 3.84 -24.51 20.38
C MET A 258 2.99 -24.03 21.57
N GLN A 259 1.70 -23.79 21.37
CA GLN A 259 0.77 -23.41 22.46
C GLN A 259 0.61 -24.52 23.50
N LYS A 260 0.73 -25.79 23.11
CA LYS A 260 0.75 -26.94 24.02
C LYS A 260 2.11 -27.15 24.70
N GLY A 261 3.11 -26.32 24.40
CA GLY A 261 4.46 -26.43 24.94
C GLY A 261 5.33 -27.47 24.25
N GLU A 262 4.92 -27.97 23.08
CA GLU A 262 5.76 -28.89 22.31
C GLU A 262 7.03 -28.19 21.80
N PRO A 263 8.19 -28.88 21.77
CA PRO A 263 9.42 -28.31 21.22
C PRO A 263 9.26 -27.92 19.75
N SER A 264 9.69 -26.71 19.40
CA SER A 264 9.68 -26.19 18.03
C SER A 264 11.06 -25.67 17.62
N PHE A 265 11.31 -25.61 16.32
CA PHE A 265 12.43 -24.87 15.75
C PHE A 265 12.31 -23.36 15.99
N LEU A 266 11.08 -22.85 16.05
CA LEU A 266 10.78 -21.44 16.27
C LEU A 266 11.02 -21.04 17.73
N ARG A 267 11.40 -19.79 17.98
CA ARG A 267 11.50 -19.27 19.35
C ARG A 267 10.17 -19.42 20.08
N LYS A 268 10.20 -19.81 21.36
CA LYS A 268 9.00 -20.04 22.21
C LYS A 268 8.00 -18.88 22.18
N TYR A 269 8.50 -17.65 22.04
CA TYR A 269 7.67 -16.44 21.94
C TYR A 269 6.62 -16.50 20.81
N GLY A 270 6.90 -17.22 19.71
CA GLY A 270 5.96 -17.41 18.60
C GLY A 270 4.69 -18.16 19.01
N GLY A 271 4.69 -18.90 20.12
CA GLY A 271 3.50 -19.57 20.65
C GLY A 271 2.49 -18.64 21.35
N THR A 272 2.82 -17.35 21.53
CA THR A 272 1.98 -16.41 22.30
C THR A 272 0.63 -16.17 21.64
N ASN A 273 0.63 -15.80 20.36
CA ASN A 273 -0.56 -15.62 19.53
C ASN A 273 -0.15 -15.66 18.03
N MET A 274 -1.13 -15.72 17.12
CA MET A 274 -0.86 -15.83 15.67
C MET A 274 -0.13 -14.60 15.08
N HIS A 275 -0.24 -13.41 15.69
CA HIS A 275 0.55 -12.25 15.25
C HIS A 275 2.03 -12.44 15.59
N GLU A 276 2.33 -12.86 16.82
CA GLU A 276 3.71 -13.16 17.24
C GLU A 276 4.30 -14.36 16.50
N PHE A 277 3.48 -15.38 16.23
CA PHE A 277 3.87 -16.52 15.42
C PHE A 277 4.37 -16.09 14.03
N PHE A 278 3.63 -15.20 13.37
CA PHE A 278 4.04 -14.65 12.08
C PHE A 278 5.34 -13.86 12.17
N ALA A 279 5.46 -12.94 13.11
CA ALA A 279 6.68 -12.13 13.26
C ALA A 279 7.92 -13.00 13.56
N VAL A 280 7.80 -14.00 14.43
CA VAL A 280 8.88 -14.97 14.72
C VAL A 280 9.21 -15.81 13.50
N CYS A 281 8.22 -16.22 12.70
CA CYS A 281 8.48 -16.90 11.44
C CYS A 281 9.27 -15.99 10.48
N ILE A 282 8.93 -14.70 10.38
CA ILE A 282 9.67 -13.75 9.54
C ILE A 282 11.12 -13.60 9.99
N GLU A 283 11.38 -13.47 11.30
CA GLU A 283 12.74 -13.42 11.83
C GLU A 283 13.54 -14.68 11.41
N HIS A 284 13.01 -15.87 11.69
CA HIS A 284 13.68 -17.12 11.32
C HIS A 284 13.86 -17.27 9.80
N PHE A 285 12.93 -16.75 9.01
CA PHE A 285 13.00 -16.77 7.55
C PHE A 285 14.24 -16.03 7.09
N PHE A 286 14.45 -14.80 7.55
CA PHE A 286 15.59 -13.97 7.14
C PHE A 286 16.92 -14.36 7.79
N GLU A 287 16.92 -14.72 9.08
CA GLU A 287 18.14 -15.02 9.84
C GLU A 287 18.66 -16.45 9.56
N THR A 288 17.78 -17.46 9.50
CA THR A 288 18.20 -18.87 9.38
C THR A 288 17.46 -19.67 8.29
N PRO A 289 17.43 -19.17 7.03
CA PRO A 289 16.58 -19.73 5.97
C PRO A 289 16.86 -21.21 5.66
N GLN A 290 18.12 -21.65 5.67
CA GLN A 290 18.47 -23.04 5.38
C GLN A 290 18.01 -23.99 6.48
N GLN A 291 18.05 -23.56 7.75
CA GLN A 291 17.56 -24.37 8.87
C GLN A 291 16.04 -24.42 8.86
N PHE A 292 15.39 -23.29 8.59
CA PHE A 292 13.93 -23.22 8.50
C PHE A 292 13.39 -24.12 7.38
N ALA A 293 13.96 -24.03 6.17
CA ALA A 293 13.57 -24.89 5.05
C ALA A 293 13.74 -26.40 5.32
N LYS A 294 14.66 -26.79 6.22
CA LYS A 294 14.85 -28.18 6.61
C LYS A 294 13.90 -28.62 7.73
N ARG A 295 13.69 -27.78 8.74
CA ARG A 295 12.95 -28.13 9.97
C ARG A 295 11.44 -27.96 9.82
N LEU A 296 11.00 -26.87 9.20
CA LEU A 296 9.60 -26.55 8.96
C LEU A 296 9.38 -26.16 7.47
N PRO A 297 9.65 -27.11 6.54
CA PRO A 297 9.63 -26.88 5.10
C PRO A 297 8.32 -26.31 4.57
N ASP A 298 7.16 -26.78 5.04
CA ASP A 298 5.87 -26.31 4.53
C ASP A 298 5.65 -24.84 4.89
N ILE A 299 5.94 -24.42 6.13
CA ILE A 299 5.85 -23.02 6.54
C ILE A 299 6.84 -22.15 5.77
N TYR A 300 8.09 -22.60 5.63
CA TYR A 300 9.12 -21.89 4.86
C TYR A 300 8.70 -21.68 3.40
N ASN A 301 8.25 -22.74 2.73
CA ASN A 301 7.86 -22.69 1.32
C ASN A 301 6.66 -21.77 1.09
N HIS A 302 5.68 -21.79 1.99
CA HIS A 302 4.52 -20.91 1.92
C HIS A 302 4.88 -19.46 2.25
N LEU A 303 5.89 -19.21 3.12
CA LEU A 303 6.47 -17.86 3.29
C LEU A 303 7.14 -17.37 2.01
N CYS A 304 7.83 -18.25 1.29
CA CYS A 304 8.45 -17.87 0.02
C CYS A 304 7.39 -17.30 -0.93
N VAL A 305 6.27 -18.02 -1.09
CA VAL A 305 5.13 -17.59 -1.92
C VAL A 305 4.52 -16.29 -1.41
N LEU A 306 4.30 -16.18 -0.09
CA LEU A 306 3.69 -15.02 0.56
C LEU A 306 4.49 -13.74 0.34
N LEU A 307 5.82 -13.80 0.52
CA LEU A 307 6.73 -12.65 0.41
C LEU A 307 7.30 -12.46 -1.00
N ASN A 308 7.03 -13.42 -1.90
CA ASN A 308 7.65 -13.54 -3.22
C ASN A 308 9.19 -13.56 -3.17
N GLN A 309 9.75 -14.26 -2.18
CA GLN A 309 11.20 -14.32 -1.94
C GLN A 309 11.63 -15.74 -1.58
N ASN A 310 12.76 -16.21 -2.10
CA ASN A 310 13.41 -17.45 -1.71
C ASN A 310 14.83 -17.14 -1.24
N LEU A 311 15.02 -17.13 0.08
CA LEU A 311 16.30 -16.75 0.69
C LEU A 311 17.43 -17.76 0.50
N ILE A 312 17.12 -18.96 0.03
CA ILE A 312 18.13 -19.93 -0.41
C ILE A 312 18.68 -19.53 -1.81
N ASN A 313 17.90 -18.82 -2.63
CA ASN A 313 18.27 -18.40 -3.97
C ASN A 313 19.03 -17.06 -4.01
N LYS A 314 20.22 -17.01 -3.39
CA LYS A 314 21.03 -15.77 -3.34
C LYS A 314 21.45 -15.23 -4.72
N LYS A 315 21.62 -16.09 -5.72
CA LYS A 315 22.19 -15.71 -7.04
C LYS A 315 21.23 -14.88 -7.90
N SER A 316 19.93 -14.92 -7.64
CA SER A 316 18.91 -14.24 -8.44
C SER A 316 18.12 -13.25 -7.59
N ASP A 317 18.80 -12.51 -6.71
CA ASP A 317 18.18 -11.51 -5.83
C ASP A 317 17.02 -12.07 -5.01
N TYR A 318 17.17 -13.32 -4.57
CA TYR A 318 16.16 -14.05 -3.79
C TYR A 318 14.84 -14.24 -4.53
N SER A 319 14.81 -14.18 -5.86
CA SER A 319 13.59 -14.42 -6.62
C SER A 319 13.13 -15.88 -6.51
N ILE A 320 11.82 -16.10 -6.61
CA ILE A 320 11.25 -17.44 -6.77
C ILE A 320 11.51 -17.90 -8.21
N GLN A 321 12.09 -19.09 -8.36
CA GLN A 321 12.36 -19.69 -9.67
C GLN A 321 11.07 -20.19 -10.33
N GLU A 322 11.05 -20.22 -11.66
CA GLU A 322 9.98 -20.86 -12.42
C GLU A 322 9.82 -22.34 -12.00
N GLY A 323 8.58 -22.82 -11.93
CA GLY A 323 8.30 -24.19 -11.50
C GLY A 323 8.41 -24.44 -9.99
N PHE A 324 8.63 -23.42 -9.14
CA PHE A 324 8.79 -23.60 -7.69
C PHE A 324 7.59 -24.30 -7.04
N ALA A 325 6.37 -23.86 -7.35
CA ALA A 325 5.15 -24.45 -6.80
C ALA A 325 4.95 -25.90 -7.29
N GLU A 326 5.17 -26.16 -8.58
CA GLU A 326 5.08 -27.49 -9.19
C GLU A 326 6.07 -28.46 -8.55
N ASN A 327 7.30 -28.01 -8.30
CA ASN A 327 8.34 -28.80 -7.67
C ASN A 327 8.00 -29.21 -6.23
N ILE A 328 7.32 -28.33 -5.48
CA ILE A 328 6.87 -28.64 -4.13
C ILE A 328 5.65 -29.56 -4.16
N ASN A 329 4.69 -29.28 -5.03
CA ASN A 329 3.46 -30.06 -5.17
C ASN A 329 3.72 -31.52 -5.61
N ARG A 330 4.83 -31.77 -6.31
CA ARG A 330 5.27 -33.12 -6.68
C ARG A 330 5.81 -33.94 -5.50
N LYS A 331 6.25 -33.32 -4.40
CA LYS A 331 6.79 -34.01 -3.23
C LYS A 331 5.66 -34.51 -2.34
N LEU A 332 5.58 -35.82 -2.14
CA LEU A 332 4.60 -36.45 -1.25
C LEU A 332 4.73 -35.93 0.20
N GLY A 333 3.60 -35.75 0.88
CA GLY A 333 3.55 -35.30 2.27
C GLY A 333 3.76 -33.79 2.49
N ARG A 334 3.82 -32.98 1.42
CA ARG A 334 3.88 -31.51 1.49
C ARG A 334 2.50 -30.88 1.36
N ILE A 335 2.32 -29.74 2.03
CA ILE A 335 1.10 -28.95 1.90
C ILE A 335 1.16 -28.23 0.54
N PRO A 336 0.21 -28.49 -0.38
CA PRO A 336 0.29 -28.00 -1.74
C PRO A 336 0.21 -26.46 -1.79
N ILE A 337 1.01 -25.88 -2.68
CA ILE A 337 0.97 -24.47 -3.06
C ILE A 337 -0.03 -24.33 -4.21
N PRO A 338 -1.02 -23.41 -4.12
CA PRO A 338 -1.97 -23.21 -5.20
C PRO A 338 -1.27 -22.66 -6.44
N LYS A 339 -1.65 -23.17 -7.62
CA LYS A 339 -1.09 -22.73 -8.93
C LYS A 339 -1.31 -21.25 -9.21
N THR A 340 -2.42 -20.70 -8.71
CA THR A 340 -2.72 -19.27 -8.78
C THR A 340 -3.11 -18.78 -7.40
N ILE A 341 -2.54 -17.64 -6.99
CA ILE A 341 -2.98 -16.92 -5.80
C ILE A 341 -4.28 -16.24 -6.19
N ARG A 342 -5.40 -16.93 -5.91
CA ARG A 342 -6.73 -16.38 -6.17
C ARG A 342 -6.90 -15.12 -5.33
N LYS A 343 -7.44 -14.07 -5.94
CA LYS A 343 -7.90 -12.88 -5.22
C LYS A 343 -8.91 -13.32 -4.18
N ASN A 344 -8.51 -13.39 -2.92
CA ASN A 344 -9.36 -13.79 -1.82
C ASN A 344 -9.57 -12.60 -0.90
N TYR A 345 -10.20 -11.55 -1.42
CA TYR A 345 -10.87 -10.55 -0.58
C TYR A 345 -12.38 -10.72 -0.69
N SER A 346 -13.04 -10.71 0.46
CA SER A 346 -14.47 -10.46 0.61
C SER A 346 -14.80 -8.97 0.51
N HIS A 347 -14.11 -8.21 -0.34
CA HIS A 347 -14.52 -6.87 -0.72
C HIS A 347 -14.97 -6.93 -2.17
N HIS A 348 -16.26 -7.18 -2.34
CA HIS A 348 -16.95 -6.86 -3.59
C HIS A 348 -16.59 -5.41 -3.96
N SER A 349 -15.95 -5.21 -5.11
CA SER A 349 -15.85 -3.91 -5.78
C SER A 349 -17.23 -3.31 -6.07
N TRP A 350 -18.27 -4.15 -6.01
CA TRP A 350 -19.67 -3.79 -6.12
C TRP A 350 -20.39 -3.88 -4.77
N HIS A 351 -20.45 -2.78 -4.04
CA HIS A 351 -21.38 -2.65 -2.92
C HIS A 351 -22.73 -2.17 -3.45
N TRP A 352 -23.85 -2.70 -2.95
CA TRP A 352 -25.21 -2.32 -3.39
C TRP A 352 -25.48 -0.81 -3.29
N SER A 353 -24.79 -0.11 -2.38
CA SER A 353 -24.89 1.36 -2.26
C SER A 353 -24.41 2.09 -3.51
N LEU A 354 -23.49 1.50 -4.30
CA LEU A 354 -23.05 2.07 -5.58
C LEU A 354 -24.17 1.98 -6.62
N THR A 355 -24.91 0.86 -6.64
CA THR A 355 -26.08 0.71 -7.50
C THR A 355 -27.14 1.74 -7.15
N ILE A 356 -27.43 1.92 -5.85
CA ILE A 356 -28.39 2.92 -5.39
C ILE A 356 -27.91 4.35 -5.70
N LEU A 357 -26.61 4.63 -5.59
CA LEU A 357 -26.05 5.93 -6.00
C LEU A 357 -26.30 6.21 -7.48
N LEU A 358 -26.00 5.25 -8.35
CA LEU A 358 -26.18 5.40 -9.80
C LEU A 358 -27.67 5.51 -10.18
N VAL A 359 -28.54 4.68 -9.59
CA VAL A 359 -29.99 4.75 -9.79
C VAL A 359 -30.57 6.07 -9.25
N GLY A 360 -30.05 6.55 -8.13
CA GLY A 360 -30.31 7.87 -7.58
C GLY A 360 -30.07 8.98 -8.58
N ILE A 361 -28.84 9.09 -9.06
CA ILE A 361 -28.38 10.17 -9.94
C ILE A 361 -29.06 10.11 -11.30
N PHE A 362 -29.06 8.95 -11.97
CA PHE A 362 -29.44 8.85 -13.38
C PHE A 362 -30.92 8.60 -13.64
N LEU A 363 -31.66 8.05 -12.67
CA LEU A 363 -33.06 7.66 -12.86
C LEU A 363 -33.99 8.40 -11.90
N THR A 364 -33.81 8.20 -10.61
CA THR A 364 -34.81 8.61 -9.63
C THR A 364 -34.75 10.11 -9.29
N SER A 365 -33.62 10.78 -9.51
CA SER A 365 -33.54 12.26 -9.42
C SER A 365 -34.44 12.95 -10.44
N TRP A 366 -34.68 12.34 -11.60
CA TRP A 366 -35.60 12.87 -12.61
C TRP A 366 -37.05 12.40 -12.39
N LEU A 367 -37.24 11.17 -11.90
CA LEU A 367 -38.58 10.64 -11.62
C LEU A 367 -39.23 11.23 -10.35
N THR A 368 -38.45 11.64 -9.36
CA THR A 368 -39.00 12.16 -8.09
C THR A 368 -39.84 13.42 -8.30
N PRO A 369 -39.36 14.47 -9.00
CA PRO A 369 -40.18 15.63 -9.33
C PRO A 369 -41.43 15.26 -10.16
N LEU A 370 -41.29 14.28 -11.07
CA LEU A 370 -42.42 13.79 -11.85
C LEU A 370 -43.49 13.14 -10.96
N PHE A 371 -43.13 12.30 -9.99
CA PHE A 371 -44.10 11.71 -9.07
C PHE A 371 -44.67 12.70 -8.05
N ILE A 372 -43.88 13.68 -7.60
CA ILE A 372 -44.39 14.79 -6.79
C ILE A 372 -45.50 15.54 -7.53
N SER A 373 -45.36 15.74 -8.84
CA SER A 373 -46.41 16.38 -9.65
C SER A 373 -47.74 15.61 -9.73
N TYR A 374 -47.76 14.33 -9.34
CA TYR A 374 -48.97 13.52 -9.20
C TYR A 374 -49.54 13.52 -7.78
N THR A 375 -48.91 14.23 -6.84
CA THR A 375 -49.36 14.34 -5.45
C THR A 375 -49.72 15.78 -5.10
N ASP A 376 -50.46 15.94 -4.00
CA ASP A 376 -50.84 17.25 -3.43
C ASP A 376 -49.73 17.86 -2.54
N LEU A 377 -48.48 17.43 -2.70
CA LEU A 377 -47.35 17.91 -1.90
C LEU A 377 -46.87 19.26 -2.40
N ASP A 378 -46.88 20.27 -1.53
CA ASP A 378 -46.34 21.59 -1.88
C ASP A 378 -44.80 21.58 -1.95
N PHE A 379 -44.18 22.71 -2.33
CA PHE A 379 -42.73 22.79 -2.42
C PHE A 379 -42.03 22.57 -1.07
N HIS A 380 -42.57 23.14 0.02
CA HIS A 380 -41.97 23.04 1.35
C HIS A 380 -42.10 21.62 1.91
N GLU A 381 -43.27 21.00 1.76
CA GLU A 381 -43.56 19.63 2.13
C GLU A 381 -42.70 18.65 1.32
N SER A 382 -42.49 18.91 0.03
CA SER A 382 -41.59 18.11 -0.81
C SER A 382 -40.14 18.17 -0.33
N VAL A 383 -39.67 19.36 0.08
CA VAL A 383 -38.34 19.54 0.65
C VAL A 383 -38.24 18.82 2.00
N CYS A 384 -39.23 18.97 2.88
CA CYS A 384 -39.27 18.27 4.17
C CYS A 384 -39.29 16.74 3.99
N PHE A 385 -40.05 16.24 3.02
CA PHE A 385 -40.13 14.83 2.67
C PHE A 385 -38.77 14.28 2.23
N TYR A 386 -38.05 15.04 1.40
CA TYR A 386 -36.70 14.69 0.96
C TYR A 386 -35.68 14.68 2.11
N PHE A 387 -35.68 15.73 2.95
CA PHE A 387 -34.79 15.81 4.11
C PHE A 387 -35.09 14.71 5.14
N GLY A 388 -36.36 14.33 5.30
CA GLY A 388 -36.77 13.19 6.11
C GLY A 388 -36.11 11.89 5.65
N ALA A 389 -36.07 11.64 4.34
CA ALA A 389 -35.39 10.48 3.76
C ALA A 389 -33.86 10.50 3.99
N VAL A 390 -33.22 11.67 3.90
CA VAL A 390 -31.78 11.84 4.20
C VAL A 390 -31.48 11.48 5.65
N LEU A 391 -32.25 12.03 6.60
CA LEU A 391 -32.05 11.80 8.04
C LEU A 391 -32.29 10.33 8.41
N LEU A 392 -33.40 9.76 7.94
CA LEU A 392 -33.76 8.37 8.21
C LEU A 392 -32.72 7.40 7.61
N GLY A 393 -32.32 7.62 6.35
CA GLY A 393 -31.26 6.85 5.70
C GLY A 393 -29.92 6.99 6.41
N GLY A 394 -29.62 8.19 6.89
CA GLY A 394 -28.47 8.51 7.73
C GLY A 394 -28.42 7.62 8.96
N VAL A 395 -29.46 7.66 9.80
CA VAL A 395 -29.52 6.89 11.05
C VAL A 395 -29.47 5.39 10.80
N LEU A 396 -30.27 4.87 9.87
CA LEU A 396 -30.40 3.44 9.63
C LEU A 396 -29.15 2.81 8.99
N GLN A 397 -28.48 3.53 8.09
CA GLN A 397 -27.37 2.97 7.30
C GLN A 397 -25.98 3.30 7.86
N TYR A 398 -25.87 4.28 8.76
CA TYR A 398 -24.59 4.66 9.38
C TYR A 398 -23.81 3.47 9.98
N PRO A 399 -24.41 2.57 10.80
CA PRO A 399 -23.67 1.43 11.35
C PRO A 399 -23.29 0.39 10.29
N LEU A 400 -24.00 0.34 9.17
CA LEU A 400 -23.74 -0.62 8.09
C LEU A 400 -22.66 -0.13 7.13
N ILE A 401 -22.61 1.18 6.87
CA ILE A 401 -21.72 1.76 5.84
C ILE A 401 -20.50 2.42 6.47
N ILE A 402 -20.67 3.30 7.45
CA ILE A 402 -19.56 4.07 8.05
C ILE A 402 -18.79 3.23 9.08
N ARG A 403 -19.47 2.57 10.03
CA ARG A 403 -18.76 1.76 11.06
C ARG A 403 -18.01 0.57 10.46
N ARG A 404 -18.49 0.02 9.34
CA ARG A 404 -17.82 -1.05 8.59
C ARG A 404 -16.79 -0.54 7.58
N LYS A 405 -16.54 0.78 7.53
CA LYS A 405 -15.58 1.43 6.63
C LYS A 405 -15.81 1.11 5.15
N VAL A 406 -17.07 0.92 4.76
CA VAL A 406 -17.45 0.67 3.35
C VAL A 406 -17.26 1.93 2.51
N MET A 407 -17.46 3.11 3.10
CA MET A 407 -17.40 4.39 2.42
C MET A 407 -16.89 5.47 3.37
N SER A 408 -16.18 6.48 2.85
CA SER A 408 -15.78 7.65 3.64
C SER A 408 -17.00 8.50 3.99
N PHE A 409 -16.91 9.28 5.06
CA PHE A 409 -18.02 10.13 5.50
C PHE A 409 -18.50 11.13 4.43
N GLY A 410 -17.56 11.72 3.68
CA GLY A 410 -17.91 12.66 2.60
C GLY A 410 -18.66 11.99 1.44
N ILE A 411 -18.20 10.82 0.98
CA ILE A 411 -18.88 10.07 -0.08
C ILE A 411 -20.23 9.55 0.42
N TYR A 412 -20.34 9.23 1.71
CA TYR A 412 -21.60 8.81 2.33
C TYR A 412 -22.67 9.91 2.33
N LEU A 413 -22.29 11.17 2.56
CA LEU A 413 -23.22 12.31 2.41
C LEU A 413 -23.71 12.44 0.98
N ILE A 414 -22.81 12.33 0.00
CA ILE A 414 -23.17 12.35 -1.44
C ILE A 414 -24.11 11.18 -1.75
N TYR A 415 -23.84 9.99 -1.22
CA TYR A 415 -24.70 8.83 -1.36
C TYR A 415 -26.10 9.03 -0.76
N LEU A 416 -26.22 9.61 0.43
CA LEU A 416 -27.52 9.90 1.02
C LEU A 416 -28.29 10.91 0.19
N ILE A 417 -27.63 12.00 -0.21
CA ILE A 417 -28.29 13.12 -0.90
C ILE A 417 -28.63 12.74 -2.33
N LEU A 418 -27.70 12.22 -3.13
CA LEU A 418 -27.93 12.00 -4.58
C LEU A 418 -28.34 10.56 -4.92
N GLY A 419 -28.08 9.61 -4.02
CA GLY A 419 -28.37 8.20 -4.22
C GLY A 419 -29.68 7.78 -3.57
N PHE A 420 -29.58 7.57 -2.25
CA PHE A 420 -30.61 6.94 -1.44
C PHE A 420 -31.90 7.77 -1.38
N SER A 421 -31.82 9.07 -1.09
CA SER A 421 -33.01 9.89 -0.82
C SER A 421 -33.93 10.04 -2.05
N PRO A 422 -33.42 10.34 -3.27
CA PRO A 422 -34.25 10.32 -4.48
C PRO A 422 -34.87 8.95 -4.74
N THR A 423 -34.11 7.86 -4.54
CA THR A 423 -34.61 6.50 -4.79
C THR A 423 -35.72 6.13 -3.81
N ALA A 424 -35.55 6.45 -2.52
CA ALA A 424 -36.55 6.21 -1.49
C ALA A 424 -37.82 7.03 -1.74
N CYS A 425 -37.68 8.33 -2.00
CA CYS A 425 -38.82 9.22 -2.27
C CYS A 425 -39.59 8.78 -3.52
N SER A 426 -38.89 8.52 -4.62
CA SER A 426 -39.49 8.05 -5.87
C SER A 426 -40.27 6.73 -5.67
N SER A 427 -39.69 5.78 -4.93
CA SER A 427 -40.33 4.49 -4.65
C SER A 427 -41.59 4.64 -3.80
N ILE A 428 -41.53 5.48 -2.76
CA ILE A 428 -42.68 5.77 -1.89
C ILE A 428 -43.81 6.43 -2.69
N LEU A 429 -43.50 7.45 -3.47
CA LEU A 429 -44.49 8.16 -4.29
C LEU A 429 -45.08 7.27 -5.39
N PHE A 430 -44.25 6.41 -6.00
CA PHE A 430 -44.72 5.43 -6.96
C PHE A 430 -45.71 4.44 -6.33
N LEU A 431 -45.37 3.86 -5.17
CA LEU A 431 -46.29 2.97 -4.45
C LEU A 431 -47.57 3.70 -4.02
N ASN A 432 -47.44 4.95 -3.58
CA ASN A 432 -48.58 5.79 -3.23
C ASN A 432 -49.53 6.01 -4.42
N LYS A 433 -48.98 6.11 -5.64
CA LYS A 433 -49.77 6.21 -6.88
C LYS A 433 -50.43 4.89 -7.25
N GLN A 434 -49.74 3.76 -7.11
CA GLN A 434 -50.25 2.46 -7.57
C GLN A 434 -51.30 1.86 -6.63
N ILE A 435 -51.17 2.11 -5.32
CA ILE A 435 -52.02 1.45 -4.31
C ILE A 435 -52.98 2.48 -3.71
N SER A 436 -54.24 2.42 -4.13
CA SER A 436 -55.32 3.30 -3.70
C SER A 436 -56.09 2.70 -2.52
N MET A 437 -56.04 3.35 -1.36
CA MET A 437 -56.74 2.94 -0.12
C MET A 437 -58.12 3.60 0.03
N GLY A 438 -58.47 4.55 -0.83
CA GLY A 438 -59.78 5.21 -0.84
C GLY A 438 -59.85 6.33 -1.86
N ARG A 439 -61.07 6.80 -2.19
CA ARG A 439 -61.31 7.92 -3.09
C ARG A 439 -61.80 9.13 -2.28
N ILE A 440 -61.22 10.29 -2.53
CA ILE A 440 -61.62 11.57 -1.96
C ILE A 440 -62.01 12.45 -3.14
N GLU A 441 -63.16 13.10 -3.06
CA GLU A 441 -63.60 14.06 -4.07
C GLU A 441 -63.74 15.42 -3.41
N GLU A 442 -63.14 16.43 -4.03
CA GLU A 442 -63.23 17.81 -3.57
C GLU A 442 -63.86 18.67 -4.65
N LYS A 443 -64.92 19.40 -4.27
CA LYS A 443 -65.67 20.27 -5.18
C LYS A 443 -65.29 21.72 -4.91
N HIS A 444 -64.89 22.43 -5.95
CA HIS A 444 -64.42 23.81 -5.90
C HIS A 444 -65.15 24.68 -6.93
N GLN A 445 -65.50 25.91 -6.59
CA GLN A 445 -66.13 26.85 -7.54
C GLN A 445 -65.12 27.41 -8.54
N ILE A 446 -65.56 27.61 -9.79
CA ILE A 446 -64.72 28.17 -10.87
C ILE A 446 -64.97 29.69 -10.97
N ILE A 447 -63.92 30.48 -10.75
CA ILE A 447 -63.99 31.96 -10.80
C ILE A 447 -63.69 32.48 -12.21
N SER A 448 -62.63 31.96 -12.85
CA SER A 448 -62.20 32.36 -14.19
C SER A 448 -61.34 31.27 -14.83
N TRP A 449 -60.98 31.43 -16.11
CA TRP A 449 -60.05 30.52 -16.79
C TRP A 449 -59.08 31.27 -17.68
N SER A 450 -57.87 30.74 -17.84
CA SER A 450 -56.81 31.30 -18.68
C SER A 450 -56.27 30.27 -19.67
N TYR A 451 -55.74 30.73 -20.79
CA TYR A 451 -55.11 29.86 -21.79
C TYR A 451 -53.60 29.82 -21.57
N LYS A 452 -53.03 28.61 -21.55
CA LYS A 452 -51.58 28.40 -21.46
C LYS A 452 -51.14 27.35 -22.46
N LYS A 453 -50.12 27.68 -23.25
CA LYS A 453 -49.45 26.74 -24.16
C LYS A 453 -48.25 26.15 -23.43
N ASP A 454 -48.22 24.83 -23.34
CA ASP A 454 -47.23 24.02 -22.62
C ASP A 454 -47.17 24.35 -21.11
N ILE A 455 -47.67 23.45 -20.28
CA ILE A 455 -47.74 23.67 -18.81
C ILE A 455 -46.37 23.46 -18.18
N ASN A 456 -45.67 22.39 -18.59
CA ASN A 456 -44.33 22.04 -18.13
C ASN A 456 -43.59 21.22 -19.21
N PRO A 457 -42.28 20.91 -19.04
CA PRO A 457 -41.50 20.16 -20.02
C PRO A 457 -42.06 18.77 -20.39
N PHE A 458 -42.95 18.22 -19.55
CA PHE A 458 -43.52 16.88 -19.67
C PHE A 458 -44.98 16.88 -20.19
N LEU A 459 -45.64 18.04 -20.25
CA LEU A 459 -47.02 18.22 -20.69
C LEU A 459 -47.07 19.30 -21.77
N LYS A 460 -46.73 18.89 -23.00
CA LYS A 460 -46.79 19.74 -24.20
C LYS A 460 -48.19 19.71 -24.80
N GLY A 461 -48.74 20.88 -25.13
CA GLY A 461 -50.09 21.03 -25.67
C GLY A 461 -50.76 22.35 -25.33
N SER A 462 -51.97 22.55 -25.88
CA SER A 462 -52.81 23.70 -25.58
C SER A 462 -53.76 23.37 -24.43
N PHE A 463 -53.60 24.07 -23.30
CA PHE A 463 -54.38 23.82 -22.10
C PHE A 463 -55.15 25.06 -21.63
N VAL A 464 -56.30 24.82 -21.03
CA VAL A 464 -57.11 25.82 -20.30
C VAL A 464 -56.90 25.57 -18.81
N ILE A 465 -56.45 26.58 -18.09
CA ILE A 465 -56.25 26.53 -16.63
C ILE A 465 -57.42 27.21 -15.95
N LEU A 466 -58.08 26.52 -15.02
CA LEU A 466 -59.20 27.04 -14.24
C LEU A 466 -58.68 27.71 -12.95
N ASN A 467 -59.11 28.93 -12.68
CA ASN A 467 -58.88 29.61 -11.41
C ASN A 467 -60.04 29.27 -10.46
N LEU A 468 -59.71 28.58 -9.37
CA LEU A 468 -60.66 28.12 -8.36
C LEU A 468 -60.75 29.11 -7.19
N GLU A 469 -61.83 28.99 -6.40
CA GLU A 469 -61.99 29.74 -5.16
C GLU A 469 -60.80 29.61 -4.20
N ASN A 470 -60.48 30.69 -3.48
CA ASN A 470 -59.34 30.78 -2.54
C ASN A 470 -57.97 30.40 -3.14
N ASN A 471 -57.82 30.46 -4.47
CA ASN A 471 -56.63 29.96 -5.18
C ASN A 471 -56.30 28.50 -4.83
N ALA A 472 -57.34 27.68 -4.59
CA ALA A 472 -57.18 26.26 -4.36
C ALA A 472 -56.37 25.63 -5.49
N TYR A 473 -55.36 24.83 -5.14
CA TYR A 473 -54.41 24.22 -6.07
C TYR A 473 -53.62 25.21 -6.95
N GLY A 474 -53.40 26.43 -6.46
CA GLY A 474 -52.60 27.50 -7.07
C GLY A 474 -51.27 27.04 -7.68
N TYR A 475 -50.56 26.17 -6.95
CA TYR A 475 -49.25 25.64 -7.34
C TYR A 475 -49.32 24.34 -8.17
N PHE A 476 -50.51 23.75 -8.32
CA PHE A 476 -50.74 22.48 -9.03
C PHE A 476 -51.49 22.73 -10.34
N GLU A 477 -50.80 23.30 -11.32
CA GLU A 477 -51.40 23.67 -12.61
C GLU A 477 -52.09 22.49 -13.31
N ARG A 478 -51.59 21.25 -13.14
CA ARG A 478 -52.18 20.05 -13.74
C ARG A 478 -53.57 19.71 -13.20
N ALA A 479 -53.82 19.93 -11.91
CA ALA A 479 -55.11 19.68 -11.28
C ALA A 479 -56.22 20.54 -11.89
N ARG A 480 -55.83 21.73 -12.37
CA ARG A 480 -56.70 22.77 -12.89
C ARG A 480 -56.64 22.91 -14.41
N ALA A 481 -55.81 22.09 -15.07
CA ALA A 481 -55.59 22.15 -16.50
C ALA A 481 -56.45 21.15 -17.27
N PHE A 482 -57.08 21.62 -18.33
CA PHE A 482 -57.85 20.82 -19.28
C PHE A 482 -57.31 21.00 -20.69
N GLU A 483 -57.26 19.91 -21.44
CA GLU A 483 -56.92 19.99 -22.85
C GLU A 483 -57.96 20.85 -23.59
N TYR A 484 -57.49 21.76 -24.44
CA TYR A 484 -58.32 22.79 -25.06
C TYR A 484 -59.49 22.19 -25.88
N SER A 485 -59.24 21.09 -26.59
CA SER A 485 -60.24 20.34 -27.37
C SER A 485 -61.38 19.83 -26.48
N THR A 486 -61.01 19.12 -25.41
CA THR A 486 -61.94 18.52 -24.44
C THR A 486 -62.76 19.60 -23.71
N PHE A 487 -62.14 20.72 -23.34
CA PHE A 487 -62.84 21.83 -22.68
C PHE A 487 -63.91 22.47 -23.58
N TYR A 488 -63.60 22.68 -24.86
CA TYR A 488 -64.54 23.29 -25.81
C TYR A 488 -65.71 22.38 -26.19
N THR A 489 -65.48 21.08 -26.37
CA THR A 489 -66.57 20.12 -26.66
C THR A 489 -67.60 20.08 -25.53
N VAL A 490 -67.17 20.26 -24.28
CA VAL A 490 -68.10 20.24 -23.14
C VAL A 490 -68.76 21.61 -22.92
N LYS A 491 -68.06 22.71 -23.17
CA LYS A 491 -68.63 24.06 -23.20
C LYS A 491 -69.71 24.23 -24.27
N SER A 492 -69.58 23.57 -25.42
CA SER A 492 -70.61 23.63 -26.48
C SER A 492 -71.90 22.85 -26.14
N LYS A 493 -71.87 21.99 -25.12
CA LYS A 493 -73.01 21.16 -24.70
C LYS A 493 -73.74 21.68 -23.44
N LYS A 494 -73.17 22.63 -22.69
CA LYS A 494 -73.76 23.20 -21.45
C LYS A 494 -73.35 24.66 -21.22
N ASN A 495 -74.30 25.51 -20.81
CA ASN A 495 -74.04 26.86 -20.31
C ASN A 495 -73.07 26.84 -19.10
N LYS A 496 -72.35 27.97 -18.91
CA LYS A 496 -71.20 28.25 -18.02
C LYS A 496 -70.83 27.16 -16.97
N PRO A 497 -69.55 26.74 -16.92
CA PRO A 497 -69.09 25.80 -15.89
C PRO A 497 -69.03 26.47 -14.50
N ASP A 498 -69.85 26.01 -13.55
CA ASP A 498 -69.96 26.63 -12.21
C ASP A 498 -69.02 26.01 -11.15
N SER A 499 -68.66 24.73 -11.29
CA SER A 499 -67.82 24.04 -10.29
C SER A 499 -66.99 22.91 -10.91
N LEU A 500 -65.82 22.65 -10.31
CA LEU A 500 -64.90 21.58 -10.65
C LEU A 500 -64.84 20.58 -9.50
N THR A 501 -65.03 19.29 -9.80
CA THR A 501 -64.78 18.21 -8.85
C THR A 501 -63.43 17.56 -9.18
N ILE A 502 -62.50 17.58 -8.23
CA ILE A 502 -61.18 16.96 -8.36
C ILE A 502 -61.17 15.64 -7.59
N GLY A 503 -60.82 14.56 -8.27
CA GLY A 503 -60.74 13.22 -7.69
C GLY A 503 -59.32 12.90 -7.23
N PHE A 504 -59.18 12.57 -5.95
CA PHE A 504 -57.95 12.06 -5.36
C PHE A 504 -58.10 10.60 -4.97
N SER A 505 -57.05 9.81 -5.18
CA SER A 505 -56.87 8.56 -4.43
C SER A 505 -56.01 8.83 -3.21
N LYS A 506 -56.45 8.35 -2.04
CA LYS A 506 -55.62 8.30 -0.84
C LYS A 506 -54.69 7.10 -0.95
N GLY A 507 -53.39 7.33 -1.06
CA GLY A 507 -52.41 6.23 -1.14
C GLY A 507 -52.03 5.66 0.23
N ILE A 508 -51.16 4.65 0.22
CA ILE A 508 -50.70 3.92 1.44
C ILE A 508 -50.18 4.84 2.54
N PHE A 509 -49.53 5.94 2.18
CA PHE A 509 -48.90 6.86 3.13
C PHE A 509 -49.81 8.04 3.50
N GLY A 510 -51.09 7.97 3.16
CA GLY A 510 -52.07 9.04 3.38
C GLY A 510 -51.91 10.22 2.41
N LEU A 511 -50.88 10.23 1.55
CA LEU A 511 -50.67 11.23 0.52
C LEU A 511 -51.76 11.12 -0.55
N LYS A 512 -52.39 12.26 -0.86
CA LYS A 512 -53.34 12.38 -1.96
C LYS A 512 -52.59 12.29 -3.28
N ALA A 513 -52.98 11.33 -4.13
CA ALA A 513 -52.51 11.22 -5.50
C ALA A 513 -53.65 11.55 -6.47
N PHE A 514 -53.35 12.35 -7.49
CA PHE A 514 -54.31 12.73 -8.52
C PHE A 514 -54.76 11.51 -9.34
N LYS A 515 -56.07 11.29 -9.42
CA LYS A 515 -56.72 10.42 -10.42
C LYS A 515 -57.45 11.29 -11.44
N GLU A 516 -57.79 10.73 -12.61
CA GLU A 516 -58.43 11.46 -13.72
C GLU A 516 -59.50 12.44 -13.24
N ASN A 517 -59.37 13.69 -13.67
CA ASN A 517 -60.32 14.76 -13.36
C ASN A 517 -61.66 14.45 -14.05
N THR A 518 -62.68 14.08 -13.28
CA THR A 518 -64.06 14.06 -13.79
C THR A 518 -64.68 15.44 -13.59
N VAL A 519 -64.76 16.23 -14.66
CA VAL A 519 -65.49 17.51 -14.64
C VAL A 519 -66.98 17.21 -14.64
N SER A 520 -67.63 17.43 -13.50
CA SER A 520 -69.08 17.34 -13.35
C SER A 520 -69.70 18.74 -13.52
N PHE A 521 -70.45 18.92 -14.61
CA PHE A 521 -71.19 20.14 -14.89
C PHE A 521 -72.57 20.06 -14.21
N SER A 522 -72.83 20.93 -13.23
CA SER A 522 -74.17 21.10 -12.66
C SER A 522 -75.15 21.53 -13.75
N LEU A 523 -76.19 20.73 -13.98
CA LEU A 523 -77.38 21.20 -14.67
C LEU A 523 -78.11 22.12 -13.68
N HIS A 524 -78.21 23.41 -14.01
CA HIS A 524 -79.29 24.20 -13.43
C HIS A 524 -80.59 23.52 -13.89
N LYS A 525 -81.31 22.93 -12.94
CA LYS A 525 -82.65 22.40 -13.15
C LYS A 525 -83.57 23.61 -13.26
N ASN A 526 -83.70 24.13 -14.48
CA ASN A 526 -84.79 24.98 -14.98
C ASN A 526 -84.49 25.21 -16.46
N ASP A 527 -84.90 24.21 -17.25
CA ASP A 527 -85.50 24.27 -18.60
C ASP A 527 -85.28 22.93 -19.33
#